data_AF-A0A366DEJ5-F1
#
_entry.id   AF-A0A366DEJ5-F1
#
_cell.length_a   1.000
_cell.length_b   1.000
_cell.length_c   1.000
_cell.angle_alpha   90.00
_cell.angle_beta   90.00
_cell.angle_gamma   90.00
#
_symmetry.space_group_name_H-M   'P 1'
#
loop_
_entity.id
_entity.type
_entity.pdbx_description
1 polymer ?
#
loop_
_entity_poly.entity_id
_entity_poly.type
_entity_poly.pdbx_seq_one_letter_code
_entity_poly.pdbx_strand_id
1 'polypeptide(L)'
;MAFVQADRARQLELLRCEIEPTSWRTYVGVGGARLTLKPDLYAETATPPGSDYVDAAFIEIDMGTEHLPTLLKKCRDYESYRRQGIEQERADNTFPTVVWSMTADTEAKAKRRRAALRKAIAKDRHLPDGLFQIIAPHDLILAMQKGAEYDQ
;
A
#
# COMPACT_ATOMS: atom_id res chain seq x y z
N MET A 1 4.69 -7.78 -15.07
CA MET A 1 4.46 -7.36 -13.67
C MET A 1 5.80 -6.95 -13.10
N ALA A 2 5.95 -5.71 -12.61
CA ALA A 2 7.24 -5.15 -12.18
C ALA A 2 7.93 -5.99 -11.09
N PHE A 3 7.17 -6.52 -10.12
CA PHE A 3 7.69 -7.38 -9.07
C PHE A 3 8.39 -8.64 -9.58
N VAL A 4 7.77 -9.34 -10.54
CA VAL A 4 8.35 -10.56 -11.14
C VAL A 4 9.65 -10.23 -11.89
N GLN A 5 9.76 -9.03 -12.46
CA GLN A 5 10.99 -8.59 -13.13
C GLN A 5 12.08 -8.25 -12.13
N ALA A 6 11.74 -7.58 -11.02
CA ALA A 6 12.68 -7.25 -9.95
C ALA A 6 13.25 -8.51 -9.26
N ASP A 7 12.39 -9.51 -9.01
CA ASP A 7 12.78 -10.81 -8.48
C ASP A 7 13.77 -11.55 -9.38
N ARG A 8 13.46 -11.65 -10.68
CA ARG A 8 14.36 -12.23 -11.69
C ARG A 8 15.68 -11.48 -11.82
N ALA A 9 15.66 -10.16 -11.61
CA ALA A 9 16.85 -9.31 -11.59
C ALA A 9 17.61 -9.36 -10.25
N ARG A 10 17.15 -10.17 -9.28
CA ARG A 10 17.73 -10.31 -7.93
C ARG A 10 17.80 -8.99 -7.17
N GLN A 11 16.90 -8.05 -7.48
CA GLN A 11 16.79 -6.75 -6.80
C GLN A 11 16.07 -6.88 -5.45
N LEU A 12 15.14 -7.82 -5.35
CA LEU A 12 14.43 -8.25 -4.16
C LEU A 12 14.05 -9.73 -4.36
N GLU A 13 13.55 -10.38 -3.32
CA GLU A 13 12.87 -11.68 -3.46
C GLU A 13 11.37 -11.47 -3.34
N LEU A 14 10.60 -11.95 -4.32
CA LEU A 14 9.14 -11.87 -4.29
C LEU A 14 8.55 -13.11 -3.63
N LEU A 15 8.04 -12.96 -2.41
CA LEU A 15 7.47 -14.05 -1.63
C LEU A 15 5.99 -14.26 -1.97
N ARG A 16 5.25 -13.17 -2.16
CA ARG A 16 3.82 -13.21 -2.49
C ARG A 16 3.42 -12.03 -3.37
N CYS A 17 2.47 -12.28 -4.27
CA CYS A 17 1.89 -11.27 -5.15
C CYS A 17 0.46 -11.67 -5.51
N GLU A 18 -0.52 -10.93 -5.01
CA GLU A 18 -1.94 -11.16 -5.24
C GLU A 18 -2.53 -9.93 -5.93
N ILE A 19 -3.07 -10.09 -7.13
CA ILE A 19 -3.88 -9.05 -7.79
C ILE A 19 -5.35 -9.20 -7.41
N GLU A 20 -6.15 -8.17 -7.64
CA GLU A 20 -7.60 -8.28 -7.50
C GLU A 20 -8.19 -9.41 -8.38
N PRO A 21 -9.22 -10.13 -7.91
CA PRO A 21 -9.91 -9.97 -6.61
C PRO A 21 -9.23 -10.72 -5.45
N THR A 22 -8.14 -11.45 -5.67
CA THR A 22 -7.46 -12.26 -4.64
C THR A 22 -6.87 -11.42 -3.51
N SER A 23 -6.44 -10.19 -3.82
CA SER A 23 -5.97 -9.19 -2.86
C SER A 23 -7.04 -8.68 -1.90
N TRP A 24 -8.33 -8.91 -2.17
CA TRP A 24 -9.41 -8.35 -1.35
C TRP A 24 -9.45 -8.98 0.05
N ARG A 25 -9.86 -8.18 1.04
CA ARG A 25 -9.99 -8.61 2.44
C ARG A 25 -11.41 -8.38 2.93
N THR A 26 -12.12 -9.48 3.24
CA THR A 26 -13.43 -9.40 3.87
C THR A 26 -13.30 -9.41 5.38
N TYR A 27 -14.03 -8.54 6.06
CA TYR A 27 -14.00 -8.41 7.50
C TYR A 27 -15.35 -7.97 8.07
N VAL A 28 -15.50 -8.11 9.38
CA VAL A 28 -16.66 -7.58 10.11
C VAL A 28 -16.27 -6.24 10.69
N GLY A 29 -16.93 -5.17 10.24
CA GLY A 29 -16.71 -3.83 10.75
C GLY A 29 -17.39 -3.59 12.11
N VAL A 30 -17.16 -2.40 12.66
CA VAL A 30 -17.86 -1.94 13.88
C VAL A 30 -19.37 -2.00 13.65
N GLY A 31 -20.10 -2.64 14.57
CA GLY A 31 -21.54 -2.83 14.45
C GLY A 31 -21.97 -4.07 13.65
N GLY A 32 -21.05 -4.96 13.29
CA GLY A 32 -21.38 -6.28 12.73
C GLY A 32 -21.59 -6.31 11.21
N ALA A 33 -21.42 -5.18 10.52
CA ALA A 33 -21.54 -5.11 9.07
C ALA A 33 -20.40 -5.87 8.38
N ARG A 34 -20.71 -6.70 7.39
CA ARG A 34 -19.71 -7.37 6.55
C ARG A 34 -19.19 -6.38 5.51
N LEU A 35 -17.91 -6.05 5.59
CA LEU A 35 -17.20 -5.10 4.73
C LEU A 35 -16.13 -5.82 3.90
N THR A 36 -15.66 -5.16 2.84
CA THR A 36 -14.58 -5.66 2.00
C THR A 36 -13.64 -4.52 1.67
N LEU A 37 -12.39 -4.63 2.11
CA LEU A 37 -11.28 -3.84 1.59
C LEU A 37 -10.87 -4.42 0.24
N LYS A 38 -10.66 -3.55 -0.76
CA LYS A 38 -10.40 -3.96 -2.15
C LYS A 38 -9.10 -3.33 -2.67
N PRO A 39 -7.93 -3.80 -2.22
CA PRO A 39 -6.66 -3.39 -2.80
C PRO A 39 -6.56 -3.86 -4.24
N ASP A 40 -5.92 -3.10 -5.12
CA ASP A 40 -5.62 -3.56 -6.48
C ASP A 40 -4.57 -4.70 -6.45
N LEU A 41 -3.63 -4.62 -5.51
CA LEU A 41 -2.57 -5.61 -5.31
C LEU A 41 -2.19 -5.75 -3.83
N TYR A 42 -1.75 -6.95 -3.45
CA TYR A 42 -1.01 -7.22 -2.23
C TYR A 42 0.33 -7.88 -2.57
N ALA A 43 1.42 -7.47 -1.92
CA ALA A 43 2.74 -8.02 -2.17
C ALA A 43 3.53 -8.21 -0.86
N GLU A 44 4.34 -9.27 -0.82
CA GLU A 44 5.34 -9.54 0.22
C GLU A 44 6.69 -9.73 -0.45
N THR A 45 7.71 -9.02 0.05
CA THR A 45 9.07 -9.08 -0.50
C THR A 45 10.10 -9.18 0.61
N ALA A 46 11.24 -9.83 0.33
CA ALA A 46 12.41 -9.84 1.20
C ALA A 46 13.57 -9.10 0.53
N THR A 47 14.20 -8.17 1.27
CA THR A 47 15.37 -7.41 0.81
C THR A 47 16.44 -7.37 1.91
N PRO A 48 17.70 -7.77 1.64
CA PRO A 48 18.16 -8.45 0.43
C PRO A 48 17.49 -9.84 0.25
N PRO A 49 17.58 -10.47 -0.94
CA PRO A 49 17.04 -11.81 -1.16
C PRO A 49 17.57 -12.84 -0.14
N GLY A 50 16.70 -13.66 0.42
CA GLY A 50 17.00 -14.59 1.51
C GLY A 50 16.98 -13.97 2.91
N SER A 51 16.52 -12.72 3.05
CA SER A 51 16.28 -12.08 4.34
C SER A 51 15.10 -12.72 5.06
N ASP A 52 15.21 -12.87 6.39
CA ASP A 52 14.11 -13.28 7.26
C ASP A 52 13.08 -12.15 7.47
N TYR A 53 13.42 -10.91 7.11
CA TYR A 53 12.54 -9.75 7.19
C TYR A 53 11.68 -9.65 5.93
N VAL A 54 10.36 -9.65 6.12
CA VAL A 54 9.36 -9.56 5.07
C VAL A 54 8.67 -8.19 5.09
N ASP A 55 8.81 -7.46 4.00
CA ASP A 55 8.07 -6.23 3.74
C ASP A 55 6.75 -6.57 3.04
N ALA A 56 5.64 -6.26 3.71
CA ALA A 56 4.30 -6.44 3.16
C ALA A 56 3.66 -5.10 2.78
N ALA A 57 2.98 -5.06 1.64
CA ALA A 57 2.23 -3.88 1.21
C ALA A 57 0.90 -4.20 0.54
N PHE A 58 -0.11 -3.40 0.86
CA PHE A 58 -1.26 -3.18 0.00
C PHE A 58 -0.95 -2.07 -0.99
N ILE A 59 -1.25 -2.28 -2.26
CA ILE A 59 -0.87 -1.38 -3.34
C ILE A 59 -2.13 -0.97 -4.12
N GLU A 60 -2.31 0.34 -4.26
CA GLU A 60 -3.36 0.99 -5.04
C GLU A 60 -2.75 1.68 -6.26
N ILE A 61 -3.37 1.52 -7.42
CA ILE A 61 -2.94 2.10 -8.69
C ILE A 61 -3.92 3.22 -9.09
N ASP A 62 -3.49 4.48 -8.97
CA ASP A 62 -4.27 5.62 -9.45
C ASP A 62 -3.72 6.14 -10.79
N MET A 63 -4.52 6.00 -11.85
CA MET A 63 -4.21 6.51 -13.19
C MET A 63 -4.47 8.01 -13.37
N GLY A 64 -4.87 8.71 -12.31
CA GLY A 64 -5.11 10.15 -12.29
C GLY A 64 -6.57 10.53 -12.55
N THR A 65 -7.47 9.54 -12.60
CA THR A 65 -8.91 9.68 -12.90
C THR A 65 -9.75 9.83 -11.64
N GLU A 66 -9.32 9.27 -10.51
CA GLU A 66 -10.05 9.41 -9.24
C GLU A 66 -9.89 10.83 -8.68
N HIS A 67 -10.91 11.33 -8.00
CA HIS A 67 -10.83 12.62 -7.32
C HIS A 67 -10.30 12.47 -5.89
N LEU A 68 -9.67 13.52 -5.36
CA LEU A 68 -9.04 13.50 -4.04
C LEU A 68 -9.95 13.02 -2.89
N PRO A 69 -11.25 13.37 -2.82
CA PRO A 69 -12.14 12.83 -1.78
C PRO A 69 -12.31 11.31 -1.84
N THR A 70 -12.29 10.72 -3.03
CA THR A 70 -12.40 9.26 -3.23
C THR A 70 -11.14 8.56 -2.70
N LEU A 71 -9.97 9.08 -3.05
CA LEU A 71 -8.68 8.57 -2.55
C LEU A 71 -8.59 8.65 -1.03
N LEU A 72 -9.03 9.78 -0.46
CA LEU A 72 -9.03 9.97 1.00
C LEU A 72 -10.03 9.04 1.70
N LYS A 73 -11.18 8.78 1.07
CA LYS A 73 -12.13 7.78 1.57
C LYS A 73 -11.48 6.39 1.60
N LYS A 74 -10.82 5.95 0.52
CA LYS A 74 -10.08 4.68 0.50
C LYS A 74 -9.04 4.62 1.61
N CYS A 75 -8.29 5.70 1.87
CA CYS A 75 -7.34 5.74 2.99
C CYS A 75 -8.03 5.49 4.35
N ARG A 76 -9.22 6.05 4.57
CA ARG A 76 -10.00 5.80 5.79
C ARG A 76 -10.56 4.38 5.86
N ASP A 77 -10.88 3.77 4.72
CA ASP A 77 -11.30 2.37 4.65
C ASP A 77 -10.14 1.43 5.05
N TYR A 78 -8.91 1.73 4.61
CA TYR A 78 -7.69 1.04 5.07
C TYR A 78 -7.49 1.18 6.58
N GLU A 79 -7.61 2.39 7.13
CA GLU A 79 -7.46 2.59 8.58
C GLU A 79 -8.56 1.86 9.38
N SER A 80 -9.80 1.85 8.87
CA SER A 80 -10.91 1.12 9.50
C SER A 80 -10.67 -0.38 9.51
N TYR A 81 -10.07 -0.90 8.44
CA TYR A 81 -9.63 -2.30 8.35
C TYR A 81 -8.45 -2.60 9.28
N ARG A 82 -7.40 -1.76 9.28
CA ARG A 82 -6.22 -1.91 10.14
C ARG A 82 -6.59 -2.00 11.62
N ARG A 83 -7.57 -1.21 12.05
CA ARG A 83 -8.09 -1.22 13.43
C ARG A 83 -8.75 -2.54 13.84
N GLN A 84 -9.09 -3.42 12.90
CA GLN A 84 -9.60 -4.76 13.22
C GLN A 84 -8.50 -5.71 13.70
N GLY A 85 -7.22 -5.40 13.49
CA GLY A 85 -6.11 -6.26 13.93
C GLY A 85 -5.89 -7.52 13.09
N ILE A 86 -6.70 -7.77 12.06
CA ILE A 86 -6.73 -9.04 11.31
C ILE A 86 -5.38 -9.38 10.66
N GLU A 87 -4.68 -8.40 10.08
CA GLU A 87 -3.38 -8.67 9.45
C GLU A 87 -2.25 -8.76 10.50
N GLN A 88 -2.34 -7.98 11.58
CA GLN A 88 -1.39 -8.00 12.69
C GLN A 88 -1.39 -9.36 13.41
N GLU A 89 -2.56 -10.01 13.52
CA GLU A 89 -2.67 -11.38 14.03
C GLU A 89 -1.96 -12.42 13.14
N ARG A 90 -1.74 -12.11 11.86
CA ARG A 90 -1.14 -13.01 10.86
C ARG A 90 0.34 -12.77 10.59
N ALA A 91 0.82 -11.56 10.82
CA ALA A 91 2.13 -11.10 10.37
C ALA A 91 2.89 -10.36 11.49
N ASP A 92 3.26 -11.10 12.55
CA ASP A 92 4.10 -10.62 13.66
C ASP A 92 3.72 -9.23 14.18
N ASN A 93 2.42 -9.03 14.38
CA ASN A 93 1.83 -7.81 14.92
C ASN A 93 2.02 -6.53 14.08
N THR A 94 2.38 -6.67 12.79
CA THR A 94 2.58 -5.55 11.87
C THR A 94 1.50 -5.52 10.79
N PHE A 95 1.07 -4.32 10.41
CA PHE A 95 0.13 -4.13 9.31
C PHE A 95 0.88 -3.78 8.02
N PRO A 96 0.50 -4.34 6.86
CA PRO A 96 1.13 -4.00 5.58
C PRO A 96 1.06 -2.50 5.29
N THR A 97 2.16 -1.91 4.80
CA THR A 97 2.15 -0.51 4.35
C THR A 97 1.15 -0.32 3.21
N VAL A 98 0.51 0.86 3.12
CA VAL A 98 -0.40 1.16 1.99
C VAL A 98 0.32 2.07 0.99
N VAL A 99 0.62 1.53 -0.18
CA VAL A 99 1.35 2.22 -1.25
C VAL A 99 0.40 2.69 -2.35
N TRP A 100 0.30 4.00 -2.54
CA TRP A 100 -0.35 4.62 -3.68
C TRP A 100 0.64 4.86 -4.82
N SER A 101 0.55 4.06 -5.88
CA SER A 101 1.25 4.28 -7.14
C SER A 101 0.42 5.19 -8.04
N MET A 102 0.75 6.48 -8.07
CA MET A 102 -0.07 7.49 -8.74
C MET A 102 0.61 8.07 -9.99
N THR A 103 -0.10 8.01 -11.11
CA THR A 103 0.26 8.67 -12.37
C THR A 103 -0.82 9.66 -12.83
N ALA A 104 -0.58 10.36 -13.94
CA ALA A 104 -1.54 11.23 -14.61
C ALA A 104 -1.13 11.43 -16.07
N ASP A 105 -1.93 12.20 -16.83
CA ASP A 105 -1.62 12.60 -18.22
C ASP A 105 -0.24 13.27 -18.39
N THR A 106 0.24 13.96 -17.36
CA THR A 106 1.49 14.72 -17.34
C THR A 106 2.17 14.54 -15.99
N GLU A 107 3.50 14.51 -15.99
CA GLU A 107 4.27 14.38 -14.75
C GLU A 107 4.03 15.54 -13.78
N ALA A 108 3.80 16.76 -14.29
CA ALA A 108 3.45 17.92 -13.47
C ALA A 108 2.13 17.71 -12.72
N LYS A 109 1.10 17.19 -13.40
CA LYS A 109 -0.19 16.85 -12.77
C LYS A 109 -0.02 15.70 -11.78
N ALA A 110 0.75 14.67 -12.13
CA ALA A 110 1.02 13.54 -11.25
C ALA A 110 1.69 14.00 -9.94
N LYS A 111 2.74 14.84 -10.03
CA LYS A 111 3.40 15.44 -8.86
C LYS A 111 2.43 16.25 -8.00
N ARG A 112 1.60 17.11 -8.61
CA ARG A 112 0.59 17.90 -7.89
C ARG A 112 -0.42 17.02 -7.18
N ARG A 113 -0.91 15.96 -7.82
CA ARG A 113 -1.86 15.00 -7.23
C ARG A 113 -1.25 14.24 -6.05
N ARG A 114 -0.03 13.71 -6.21
CA ARG A 114 0.71 13.04 -5.12
C ARG A 114 0.91 13.97 -3.92
N ALA A 115 1.31 15.23 -4.15
CA ALA A 115 1.45 16.22 -3.10
C ALA A 115 0.12 16.58 -2.42
N ALA A 116 -0.96 16.71 -3.20
CA ALA A 116 -2.29 16.98 -2.68
C ALA A 116 -2.81 15.85 -1.78
N LEU A 117 -2.61 14.58 -2.19
CA LEU A 117 -2.99 13.42 -1.37
C LEU A 117 -2.18 13.36 -0.08
N ARG A 118 -0.85 13.48 -0.13
CA ARG A 118 0.00 13.54 1.08
C ARG A 118 -0.47 14.63 2.04
N LYS A 119 -0.75 15.83 1.54
CA LYS A 119 -1.24 16.96 2.34
C LYS A 119 -2.64 16.69 2.93
N ALA A 120 -3.51 16.01 2.20
CA ALA A 120 -4.84 15.67 2.69
C ALA A 120 -4.77 14.61 3.80
N ILE A 121 -3.94 13.59 3.64
CA ILE A 121 -3.69 12.55 4.65
C ILE A 121 -3.12 13.18 5.93
N ALA A 122 -2.06 13.98 5.82
CA ALA A 122 -1.44 14.65 6.98
C ALA A 122 -2.37 15.62 7.72
N LYS A 123 -3.45 16.09 7.07
CA LYS A 123 -4.47 16.94 7.70
C LYS A 123 -5.58 16.14 8.38
N ASP A 124 -5.72 14.87 8.04
CA ASP A 124 -6.77 14.01 8.57
C ASP A 124 -6.30 13.35 9.87
N ARG A 125 -6.76 13.88 11.00
CA ARG A 125 -6.40 13.38 12.35
C ARG A 125 -6.78 11.92 12.61
N HIS A 126 -7.61 11.32 11.76
CA HIS A 126 -8.02 9.92 11.90
C HIS A 126 -7.08 8.95 11.19
N LEU A 127 -6.20 9.45 10.32
CA LEU A 127 -5.23 8.64 9.61
C LEU A 127 -3.89 8.65 10.37
N PRO A 128 -3.27 7.49 10.59
CA PRO A 128 -1.97 7.43 11.24
C PRO A 128 -0.87 7.94 10.31
N ASP A 129 0.13 8.58 10.90
CA ASP A 129 1.36 8.91 10.22
C ASP A 129 2.10 7.64 9.78
N GLY A 130 2.81 7.69 8.66
CA GLY A 130 3.66 6.59 8.17
C GLY A 130 2.93 5.42 7.49
N LEU A 131 1.61 5.24 7.67
CA LEU A 131 0.88 4.13 7.04
C LEU A 131 0.81 4.22 5.51
N PHE A 132 0.72 5.44 4.98
CA PHE A 132 0.52 5.67 3.55
C PHE A 132 1.78 6.19 2.88
N GLN A 133 2.29 5.43 1.92
CA GLN A 133 3.31 5.88 1.00
C GLN A 133 2.67 6.29 -0.33
N ILE A 134 3.02 7.46 -0.84
CA ILE A 134 2.50 7.98 -2.10
C ILE A 134 3.70 8.14 -3.02
N ILE A 135 3.72 7.45 -4.16
CA ILE A 135 4.90 7.34 -5.01
C ILE A 135 4.55 7.41 -6.50
N ALA A 136 5.56 7.62 -7.35
CA ALA A 136 5.40 7.40 -8.79
C ALA A 136 5.49 5.90 -9.11
N PRO A 137 4.90 5.42 -10.22
CA PRO A 137 4.92 3.99 -10.55
C PRO A 137 6.32 3.40 -10.69
N HIS A 138 7.31 4.18 -11.15
CA HIS A 138 8.69 3.71 -11.30
C HIS A 138 9.44 3.57 -9.97
N ASP A 139 8.93 4.14 -8.88
CA ASP A 139 9.52 4.04 -7.53
C ASP A 139 8.99 2.81 -6.76
N LEU A 140 8.04 2.05 -7.32
CA LEU A 140 7.35 0.98 -6.60
C LEU A 140 8.28 -0.11 -6.09
N ILE A 141 9.24 -0.54 -6.90
CA ILE A 141 10.22 -1.56 -6.49
C ILE A 141 11.12 -1.01 -5.38
N LEU A 142 11.55 0.24 -5.51
CA LEU A 142 12.39 0.87 -4.49
C LEU A 142 11.65 1.04 -3.16
N ALA A 143 10.35 1.36 -3.19
CA ALA A 143 9.53 1.46 -1.98
C ALA A 143 9.44 0.12 -1.23
N MET A 144 9.41 -0.98 -1.97
CA MET A 144 9.34 -2.35 -1.41
C MET A 144 10.71 -2.89 -0.97
N GLN A 145 11.80 -2.23 -1.34
CA GLN A 145 13.15 -2.53 -0.85
C GLN A 145 13.49 -1.78 0.45
N LYS A 146 12.77 -0.68 0.73
CA LYS A 146 13.07 0.25 1.83
C LYS A 146 12.23 0.03 3.09
N GLY A 147 11.31 -0.93 3.11
CA GLY A 147 10.58 -1.24 4.35
C GLY A 147 11.51 -1.65 5.50
N ALA A 148 12.70 -2.17 5.17
CA ALA A 148 13.79 -2.41 6.11
C ALA A 148 14.45 -1.16 6.76
N GLU A 149 14.31 0.05 6.21
CA GLU A 149 15.01 1.25 6.72
C GLU A 149 14.25 2.00 7.83
N TYR A 150 12.98 1.66 8.11
CA TYR A 150 12.17 2.36 9.12
C TYR A 150 12.28 1.76 10.54
N ASP A 151 13.15 0.78 10.76
CA ASP A 151 13.32 0.07 12.03
C ASP A 151 14.64 0.44 12.77
N GLN A 152 15.09 1.70 12.65
CA GLN A 152 16.21 2.26 13.43
C GLN A 152 15.84 3.58 14.14
#